data_AF-A0AA38UJU7-F1
#
_entry.id   AF-A0AA38UJU7-F1
#
_cell.length_a   1.000
_cell.length_b   1.000
_cell.length_c   1.000
_cell.angle_alpha   90.00
_cell.angle_beta   90.00
_cell.angle_gamma   90.00
#
_symmetry.space_group_name_H-M   'P 1'
#
loop_
_entity.id
_entity.type
_entity.pdbx_description
1 polymer ?
#
loop_
_entity_poly.entity_id
_entity_poly.type
_entity_poly.pdbx_seq_one_letter_code
_entity_poly.pdbx_strand_id
1 'polypeptide(L)'
;MSQSTVPHDPQTTAAGEPLTLGEQTYDTIQQVAFSFKPISNIKQALCAMHPYAADPSRVVPAYHYCTHNISSDLHQCIIFDSNETSARLIGVEYIVTEKVFKTLDDEEKRLWHSHKYEIESGILTMVAKQGIPGGVDDMLEMPALKDLHTTYGKTWHFWQIDQGQ
;
A
#
# COMPACT_ATOMS: atom_id res chain seq x y z
N MET A 1 -16.08 -13.86 10.40
CA MET A 1 -15.13 -14.11 9.30
C MET A 1 -13.75 -14.05 9.92
N SER A 2 -13.01 -15.17 9.91
CA SER A 2 -11.66 -15.23 10.49
C SER A 2 -10.75 -14.39 9.61
N GLN A 3 -10.22 -13.29 10.15
CA GLN A 3 -9.15 -12.53 9.49
C GLN A 3 -7.99 -13.50 9.27
N SER A 4 -7.67 -13.80 8.01
CA SER A 4 -6.50 -14.60 7.68
C SER A 4 -5.28 -13.68 7.84
N THR A 5 -4.80 -13.54 9.07
CA THR A 5 -3.49 -12.97 9.36
C THR A 5 -2.45 -13.91 8.81
N VAL A 6 -1.80 -13.56 7.70
CA VAL A 6 -0.35 -13.71 7.67
C VAL A 6 0.14 -12.42 8.32
N PRO A 7 0.31 -12.38 9.65
CA PRO A 7 0.68 -11.15 10.32
C PRO A 7 2.11 -10.82 9.88
N HIS A 8 2.39 -9.53 9.73
CA HIS A 8 3.73 -9.02 9.93
C HIS A 8 4.29 -9.68 11.18
N ASP A 9 5.32 -10.51 11.01
CA ASP A 9 6.01 -11.09 12.15
C ASP A 9 7.12 -10.11 12.54
N PRO A 10 6.96 -9.33 13.62
CA PRO A 10 7.99 -8.41 14.07
C PRO A 10 9.25 -9.14 14.55
N GLN A 11 9.20 -10.48 14.72
CA GLN A 11 10.37 -11.31 15.01
C GLN A 11 11.06 -11.82 13.74
N THR A 12 10.42 -11.74 12.57
CA THR A 12 11.05 -12.08 11.31
C THR A 12 12.10 -11.02 11.00
N THR A 13 13.36 -11.40 11.18
CA THR A 13 14.50 -10.55 10.85
C THR A 13 14.67 -10.53 9.34
N ALA A 14 14.70 -9.33 8.75
CA ALA A 14 15.23 -9.17 7.40
C ALA A 14 16.65 -9.73 7.34
N ALA A 15 17.07 -10.21 6.17
CA ALA A 15 18.41 -10.75 6.00
C ALA A 15 19.48 -9.70 6.39
N GLY A 16 20.49 -10.11 7.17
CA GLY A 16 21.58 -9.26 7.63
C GLY A 16 21.66 -9.15 9.15
N GLU A 17 22.61 -8.35 9.62
CA GLU A 17 22.77 -8.03 11.04
C GLU A 17 21.87 -6.85 11.44
N PRO A 18 21.39 -6.79 12.70
CA PRO A 18 20.68 -5.62 13.20
C PRO A 18 21.53 -4.35 13.12
N LEU A 19 20.87 -3.19 12.96
CA LEU A 19 21.54 -1.89 13.00
C LEU A 19 22.31 -1.72 14.30
N THR A 20 23.57 -1.33 14.18
CA THR A 20 24.40 -0.92 15.32
C THR A 20 23.85 0.36 15.95
N LEU A 21 24.21 0.62 17.20
CA LEU A 21 23.83 1.87 17.88
C LEU A 21 24.33 3.11 17.12
N GLY A 22 25.48 3.01 16.46
CA GLY A 22 26.04 4.09 15.63
C GLY A 22 25.17 4.40 14.42
N GLU A 23 24.68 3.38 13.71
CA GLU A 23 23.78 3.53 12.57
C GLU A 23 22.43 4.11 12.99
N GLN A 24 21.81 3.60 14.05
CA GLN A 24 20.54 4.15 14.56
C GLN A 24 20.65 5.64 14.94
N THR A 25 21.78 6.03 15.53
CA THR A 25 22.07 7.44 15.85
C THR A 25 22.24 8.27 14.58
N TYR A 26 22.94 7.72 13.58
CA TYR A 26 23.16 8.38 12.30
C TYR A 26 21.86 8.57 11.52
N ASP A 27 20.98 7.57 11.49
CA ASP A 27 19.66 7.65 10.86
C ASP A 27 18.80 8.77 11.45
N THR A 28 18.82 8.92 12.78
CA THR A 28 18.12 10.02 13.48
C THR A 28 18.65 11.39 13.05
N ILE A 29 19.97 11.52 12.88
CA ILE A 29 20.59 12.76 12.40
C ILE A 29 20.21 13.02 10.93
N GLN A 30 20.24 11.99 10.09
CA GLN A 30 19.86 12.10 8.68
C GLN A 30 18.41 12.53 8.51
N GLN A 31 17.48 12.01 9.33
CA GLN A 31 16.07 12.39 9.29
C GLN A 31 15.87 13.91 9.45
N VAL A 32 16.71 14.56 10.25
CA VAL A 32 16.68 16.02 10.47
C VAL A 32 17.46 16.78 9.39
N ALA A 33 18.58 16.23 8.93
CA ALA A 33 19.50 16.91 8.01
C ALA A 33 19.07 16.86 6.53
N PHE A 34 18.38 15.80 6.11
CA PHE A 34 18.08 15.54 4.70
C PHE A 34 16.64 15.89 4.31
N SER A 35 16.43 16.11 3.02
CA SER A 35 15.13 16.50 2.48
C SER A 35 14.32 15.29 2.02
N PHE A 36 13.10 15.15 2.56
CA PHE A 36 12.14 14.10 2.20
C PHE A 36 10.94 14.65 1.43
N LYS A 37 11.13 15.72 0.65
CA LYS A 37 10.05 16.42 -0.07
C LYS A 37 9.15 15.49 -0.91
N PRO A 38 9.66 14.55 -1.72
CA PRO A 38 8.80 13.65 -2.47
C PRO A 38 7.91 12.78 -1.58
N ILE A 39 8.49 12.21 -0.51
CA ILE A 39 7.77 11.35 0.44
C ILE A 39 6.72 12.13 1.23
N SER A 40 6.97 13.42 1.51
CA SER A 40 6.00 14.28 2.20
C SER A 40 4.68 14.50 1.43
N ASN A 41 4.61 14.10 0.15
CA ASN A 41 3.40 14.13 -0.67
C ASN A 41 2.54 12.86 -0.58
N ILE A 42 2.94 11.87 0.23
CA ILE A 42 2.08 10.74 0.57
C ILE A 42 0.96 11.26 1.47
N LYS A 43 -0.30 11.16 1.01
CA LYS A 43 -1.48 11.72 1.70
C LYS A 43 -2.57 10.69 1.98
N GLN A 44 -2.49 9.51 1.37
CA GLN A 44 -3.44 8.42 1.58
C GLN A 44 -2.73 7.19 2.11
N ALA A 45 -3.37 6.52 3.06
CA ALA A 45 -2.94 5.25 3.63
C ALA A 45 -4.12 4.27 3.53
N LEU A 46 -3.91 3.17 2.81
CA LEU A 46 -4.93 2.16 2.50
C LEU A 46 -4.41 0.78 2.89
N CYS A 47 -5.31 -0.13 3.20
CA CYS A 47 -4.98 -1.55 3.36
C CYS A 47 -5.90 -2.36 2.44
N ALA A 48 -5.29 -3.18 1.59
CA ALA A 48 -5.99 -4.15 0.76
C ALA A 48 -5.46 -5.57 1.03
N MET A 49 -6.21 -6.57 0.57
CA MET A 49 -5.79 -7.97 0.63
C MET A 49 -5.46 -8.44 -0.79
N HIS A 50 -4.18 -8.67 -1.05
CA HIS A 50 -3.67 -9.00 -2.38
C HIS A 50 -3.54 -10.52 -2.56
N PRO A 51 -4.34 -11.15 -3.45
CA PRO A 51 -4.10 -12.52 -3.86
C PRO A 51 -2.87 -12.58 -4.78
N TYR A 52 -2.08 -13.66 -4.69
CA TYR A 52 -1.00 -13.89 -5.64
C TYR A 52 -1.55 -14.29 -7.01
N ALA A 53 -1.09 -13.64 -8.08
CA ALA A 53 -1.58 -13.89 -9.44
C ALA A 53 -1.42 -15.36 -9.88
N ALA A 54 -0.35 -16.04 -9.43
CA ALA A 54 -0.10 -17.46 -9.74
C ALA A 54 -0.91 -18.43 -8.86
N ASP A 55 -1.35 -18.00 -7.67
CA ASP A 55 -2.14 -18.80 -6.73
C ASP A 55 -3.06 -17.90 -5.90
N PRO A 56 -4.30 -17.65 -6.37
CA PRO A 56 -5.25 -16.77 -5.69
C PRO A 56 -5.76 -17.29 -4.34
N SER A 57 -5.44 -18.53 -3.95
CA SER A 57 -5.76 -19.05 -2.61
C SER A 57 -4.86 -18.46 -1.53
N ARG A 58 -3.71 -17.90 -1.94
CA ARG A 58 -2.75 -17.24 -1.06
C ARG A 58 -2.95 -15.73 -1.16
N VAL A 59 -3.16 -15.11 -0.01
CA VAL A 59 -3.50 -13.70 0.12
C VAL A 59 -2.63 -13.06 1.18
N VAL A 60 -2.11 -11.87 0.90
CA VAL A 60 -1.30 -11.09 1.83
C VAL A 60 -1.87 -9.69 2.03
N PRO A 61 -1.75 -9.11 3.24
CA PRO A 61 -2.09 -7.72 3.44
C PRO A 61 -1.12 -6.81 2.67
N ALA A 62 -1.65 -5.72 2.12
CA ALA A 62 -0.91 -4.75 1.33
C ALA A 62 -1.27 -3.34 1.81
N TYR A 63 -0.33 -2.71 2.51
CA TYR A 63 -0.48 -1.36 3.06
C TYR A 63 0.06 -0.34 2.07
N HIS A 64 -0.84 0.40 1.43
CA HIS A 64 -0.51 1.37 0.38
C HIS A 64 -0.35 2.75 0.98
N TYR A 65 0.72 3.44 0.59
CA TYR A 65 0.97 4.83 0.93
C TYR A 65 1.11 5.63 -0.35
N CYS A 66 0.07 6.38 -0.68
CA CYS A 66 -0.11 6.94 -2.02
C CYS A 66 0.07 8.45 -2.07
N THR A 67 0.69 8.92 -3.15
CA THR A 67 0.65 10.31 -3.61
C THR A 67 -0.50 10.50 -4.59
N HIS A 68 -1.13 11.67 -4.56
CA HIS A 68 -2.18 12.10 -5.51
C HIS A 68 -2.04 13.59 -5.83
N ASN A 69 -0.82 14.05 -6.08
CA ASN A 69 -0.51 15.48 -6.21
C ASN A 69 0.05 15.88 -7.59
N ILE A 70 0.43 14.91 -8.43
CA ILE A 70 0.97 15.17 -9.78
C ILE A 70 -0.17 15.37 -10.78
N SER A 71 -1.23 14.59 -10.66
CA SER A 71 -2.42 14.65 -11.51
C SER A 71 -3.62 14.11 -10.74
N SER A 72 -4.81 14.66 -11.00
CA SER A 72 -6.06 14.08 -10.49
C SER A 72 -6.32 12.67 -11.02
N ASP A 73 -5.65 12.28 -12.11
CA ASP A 73 -5.84 10.98 -12.77
C ASP A 73 -4.78 9.93 -12.39
N LEU A 74 -3.85 10.24 -11.48
CA LEU A 74 -2.73 9.36 -11.17
C LEU A 74 -2.44 9.33 -9.67
N HIS A 75 -2.48 8.13 -9.10
CA HIS A 75 -1.84 7.86 -7.81
C HIS A 75 -0.61 6.99 -8.00
N GLN A 76 0.37 7.21 -7.13
CA GLN A 76 1.57 6.37 -7.03
C GLN A 76 1.73 5.94 -5.60
N CYS A 77 1.75 4.63 -5.39
CA CYS A 77 1.76 4.02 -4.07
C CYS A 77 3.02 3.20 -3.85
N ILE A 78 3.60 3.33 -2.66
CA ILE A 78 4.54 2.34 -2.11
C ILE A 78 3.75 1.39 -1.21
N ILE A 79 4.07 0.10 -1.27
CA ILE A 79 3.31 -0.95 -0.59
C ILE A 79 4.20 -1.65 0.43
N PHE A 80 3.71 -1.75 1.66
CA PHE A 80 4.34 -2.49 2.75
C PHE A 80 3.49 -3.68 3.20
N ASP A 81 4.11 -4.64 3.89
CA ASP A 81 3.42 -5.79 4.48
C ASP A 81 2.66 -5.47 5.77
N SER A 82 2.86 -4.28 6.34
CA SER A 82 2.23 -3.84 7.59
C SER A 82 2.18 -2.31 7.71
N ASN A 83 1.47 -1.82 8.74
CA ASN A 83 1.50 -0.41 9.16
C ASN A 83 2.44 -0.17 10.36
N GLU A 84 3.32 -1.12 10.67
CA GLU A 84 4.32 -0.99 11.75
C GLU A 84 5.55 -0.21 11.27
N THR A 85 6.32 0.35 12.20
CA THR A 85 7.57 1.04 11.86
C THR A 85 8.65 0.11 11.29
N SER A 86 8.54 -1.20 11.53
CA SER A 86 9.41 -2.23 10.99
C SER A 86 8.87 -2.88 9.70
N ALA A 87 7.81 -2.33 9.10
CA ALA A 87 7.21 -2.88 7.89
C ALA A 87 8.22 -2.99 6.75
N ARG A 88 8.13 -4.06 5.97
CA ARG A 88 9.00 -4.34 4.84
C ARG A 88 8.36 -3.83 3.56
N LEU A 89 9.16 -3.21 2.68
CA LEU A 89 8.70 -2.79 1.36
C LEU A 89 8.47 -4.02 0.49
N ILE A 90 7.24 -4.20 0.00
CA ILE A 90 6.84 -5.39 -0.76
C ILE A 90 6.41 -5.07 -2.19
N GLY A 91 6.20 -3.80 -2.53
CA GLY A 91 5.75 -3.47 -3.87
C GLY A 91 5.50 -1.99 -4.13
N VAL A 92 5.02 -1.73 -5.33
CA VAL A 92 4.51 -0.43 -5.78
C VAL A 92 3.24 -0.63 -6.58
N GLU A 93 2.41 0.40 -6.59
CA GLU A 93 1.22 0.44 -7.44
C GLU A 93 1.07 1.80 -8.11
N TYR A 94 0.62 1.75 -9.37
CA TYR A 94 0.07 2.90 -10.05
C TYR A 94 -1.44 2.77 -10.12
N ILE A 95 -2.16 3.83 -9.76
CA ILE A 95 -3.61 3.88 -9.84
C ILE A 95 -4.00 4.96 -10.83
N VAL A 96 -4.86 4.63 -11.79
CA VAL A 96 -5.35 5.58 -12.79
C VAL A 96 -6.87 5.63 -12.84
N THR A 97 -7.41 6.77 -13.24
CA THR A 97 -8.86 6.90 -13.47
C THR A 97 -9.29 6.04 -14.65
N GLU A 98 -10.58 5.65 -14.67
CA GLU A 98 -11.16 4.95 -15.81
C GLU A 98 -10.91 5.69 -17.15
N LYS A 99 -10.88 7.02 -17.11
CA LYS A 99 -10.56 7.87 -18.28
C LYS A 99 -9.19 7.50 -18.88
N VAL A 100 -8.16 7.39 -18.06
CA VAL A 100 -6.79 7.03 -18.50
C VAL A 100 -6.73 5.55 -18.83
N PHE A 101 -7.35 4.68 -18.02
CA PHE A 101 -7.38 3.24 -18.29
C PHE A 101 -7.94 2.93 -19.69
N LYS A 102 -9.02 3.61 -20.09
CA LYS A 102 -9.66 3.42 -21.40
C LYS A 102 -8.74 3.74 -22.57
N THR A 103 -7.73 4.61 -22.40
CA THR A 103 -6.78 4.97 -23.46
C THR A 103 -5.62 3.98 -23.63
N LEU A 104 -5.44 3.04 -22.69
CA LEU A 104 -4.41 2.02 -22.78
C LEU A 104 -4.75 0.99 -23.87
N ASP A 105 -3.72 0.37 -24.46
CA ASP A 105 -3.92 -0.77 -25.36
C ASP A 105 -4.35 -2.03 -24.60
N ASP A 106 -4.79 -3.05 -25.34
CA ASP A 106 -5.36 -4.26 -24.74
C ASP A 106 -4.33 -5.12 -24.01
N GLU A 107 -3.05 -5.08 -24.40
CA GLU A 107 -1.99 -5.82 -23.69
C GLU A 107 -1.73 -5.17 -22.34
N GLU A 108 -1.62 -3.85 -22.31
CA GLU A 108 -1.40 -3.09 -21.09
C GLU A 108 -2.61 -3.22 -20.16
N LYS A 109 -3.85 -3.08 -20.65
CA LYS A 109 -5.08 -3.20 -19.84
C LYS A 109 -5.18 -4.51 -19.06
N ARG A 110 -4.68 -5.63 -19.60
CA ARG A 110 -4.70 -6.94 -18.93
C ARG A 110 -3.87 -7.00 -17.66
N LEU A 111 -2.95 -6.05 -17.47
CA LEU A 111 -2.11 -5.97 -16.30
C LEU A 111 -2.74 -5.14 -15.16
N TRP A 112 -3.95 -4.63 -15.35
CA TRP A 112 -4.65 -3.79 -14.37
C TRP A 112 -5.85 -4.51 -13.78
N HIS A 113 -6.18 -4.17 -12.54
CA HIS A 113 -7.38 -4.63 -11.85
C HIS A 113 -8.27 -3.43 -11.48
N SER A 114 -9.56 -3.67 -11.27
CA SER A 114 -10.52 -2.61 -10.93
C SER A 114 -10.73 -2.54 -9.43
N HIS A 115 -10.54 -1.36 -8.85
CA HIS A 115 -10.76 -1.12 -7.42
C HIS A 115 -12.24 -1.15 -7.03
N LYS A 116 -13.16 -1.05 -8.01
CA LYS A 116 -14.60 -1.21 -7.78
C LYS A 116 -14.90 -2.47 -6.99
N TYR A 117 -14.33 -3.60 -7.43
CA TYR A 117 -14.59 -4.91 -6.82
C TYR A 117 -13.99 -5.00 -5.41
N GLU A 118 -12.80 -4.42 -5.20
CA GLU A 118 -12.12 -4.46 -3.90
C GLU A 118 -12.85 -3.62 -2.86
N ILE A 119 -13.37 -2.47 -3.26
CA ILE A 119 -14.15 -1.59 -2.39
C ILE A 119 -15.52 -2.21 -2.08
N GLU A 120 -16.24 -2.71 -3.09
CA GLU A 120 -17.56 -3.31 -2.90
C GLU A 120 -17.51 -4.63 -2.09
N SER A 121 -16.38 -5.33 -2.11
CA SER A 121 -16.16 -6.54 -1.30
C SER A 121 -15.63 -6.26 0.12
N GLY A 122 -15.26 -5.01 0.43
CA GLY A 122 -14.64 -4.64 1.70
C GLY A 122 -13.19 -5.12 1.85
N ILE A 123 -12.54 -5.49 0.73
CA ILE A 123 -11.14 -5.90 0.69
C ILE A 123 -10.21 -4.70 0.87
N LEU A 124 -10.61 -3.52 0.36
CA LEU A 124 -9.86 -2.27 0.49
C LEU A 124 -10.50 -1.38 1.56
N THR A 125 -9.68 -0.98 2.56
CA THR A 125 -10.09 -0.12 3.68
C THR A 125 -9.09 1.00 3.91
N MET A 126 -9.53 2.11 4.51
CA MET A 126 -8.62 3.19 4.89
C MET A 126 -7.89 2.84 6.19
N VAL A 127 -6.58 3.15 6.27
CA VAL A 127 -5.81 2.95 7.51
C VAL A 127 -5.90 4.19 8.37
N ALA A 128 -6.63 4.09 9.49
CA ALA A 128 -6.70 5.15 10.49
C ALA A 128 -5.38 5.31 11.25
N LYS A 129 -5.03 6.54 11.61
CA LYS A 129 -4.01 6.75 12.63
C LYS A 129 -4.49 6.17 13.96
N GLN A 130 -3.56 5.54 14.69
CA GLN A 130 -3.81 5.05 16.03
C GLN A 130 -4.28 6.22 16.93
N GLY A 131 -5.39 6.01 17.64
CA GLY A 131 -5.96 7.02 18.55
C GLY A 131 -7.06 7.92 17.96
N ILE A 132 -7.50 7.72 16.72
CA ILE A 132 -8.75 8.32 16.23
C ILE A 132 -9.94 7.48 16.74
N PRO A 133 -10.80 8.02 17.65
CA PRO A 133 -11.95 7.29 18.16
C PRO A 133 -12.95 7.01 17.03
N GLY A 134 -13.25 5.74 16.79
CA GLY A 134 -14.16 5.31 15.71
C GLY A 134 -13.50 4.90 14.40
N GLY A 135 -12.17 5.02 14.25
CA GLY A 135 -11.46 4.70 13.00
C GLY A 135 -11.28 5.92 12.09
N VAL A 136 -11.15 5.72 10.78
CA VAL A 136 -11.28 6.84 9.83
C VAL A 136 -12.76 7.19 9.84
N ASP A 137 -13.12 8.41 10.25
CA ASP A 137 -14.51 8.85 10.25
C ASP A 137 -15.16 8.54 8.89
N ASP A 138 -16.38 8.00 8.86
CA ASP A 138 -17.13 7.69 7.63
C ASP A 138 -17.10 8.88 6.66
N MET A 139 -17.05 10.09 7.20
CA MET A 139 -16.99 11.35 6.48
C MET A 139 -15.68 11.58 5.69
N LEU A 140 -14.57 10.94 6.07
CA LEU A 140 -13.28 10.98 5.37
C LEU A 140 -13.02 9.71 4.56
N GLU A 141 -13.46 8.55 5.07
CA GLU A 141 -13.28 7.27 4.38
C GLU A 141 -14.15 7.18 3.13
N MET A 142 -15.44 7.52 3.23
CA MET A 142 -16.37 7.36 2.10
C MET A 142 -16.01 8.21 0.87
N PRO A 143 -15.59 9.48 0.99
CA PRO A 143 -15.12 10.24 -0.17
C PRO A 143 -13.87 9.62 -0.82
N ALA A 144 -12.89 9.20 -0.03
CA ALA A 144 -11.66 8.60 -0.54
C ALA A 144 -11.93 7.26 -1.25
N LEU A 145 -12.76 6.40 -0.65
CA LEU A 145 -13.18 5.14 -1.28
C LEU A 145 -14.02 5.39 -2.53
N LYS A 146 -14.88 6.41 -2.54
CA LYS A 146 -15.68 6.76 -3.72
C LYS A 146 -14.81 7.26 -4.88
N ASP A 147 -13.77 8.03 -4.59
CA ASP A 147 -12.82 8.48 -5.61
C ASP A 147 -12.05 7.28 -6.20
N LEU A 148 -11.65 6.31 -5.37
CA LEU A 148 -10.98 5.09 -5.81
C LEU A 148 -11.91 4.10 -6.52
N HIS A 149 -13.22 4.13 -6.26
CA HIS A 149 -14.20 3.17 -6.82
C HIS A 149 -14.21 3.09 -8.35
N THR A 150 -13.85 4.19 -9.02
CA THR A 150 -13.81 4.27 -10.50
C THR A 150 -12.39 4.20 -11.07
N THR A 151 -11.44 3.69 -10.30
CA THR A 151 -10.04 3.62 -10.68
C THR A 151 -9.57 2.18 -10.95
N TYR A 152 -8.40 2.09 -11.57
CA TYR A 152 -7.74 0.84 -11.91
C TYR A 152 -6.31 0.87 -11.37
N GLY A 153 -5.88 -0.23 -10.77
CA GLY A 153 -4.55 -0.40 -10.20
C GLY A 153 -3.68 -1.34 -11.04
N LYS A 154 -2.39 -1.02 -11.16
CA LYS A 154 -1.36 -1.94 -11.66
C LYS A 154 -0.28 -2.08 -10.59
N THR A 155 -0.16 -3.28 -10.07
CA THR A 155 0.64 -3.58 -8.89
C THR A 155 1.80 -4.50 -9.24
N TRP A 156 2.97 -4.17 -8.70
CA TRP A 156 4.14 -5.04 -8.73
C TRP A 156 4.52 -5.40 -7.31
N HIS A 157 4.49 -6.69 -7.00
CA HIS A 157 5.11 -7.22 -5.80
C HIS A 157 6.53 -7.68 -6.09
N PHE A 158 7.44 -7.35 -5.19
CA PHE A 158 8.85 -7.71 -5.30
C PHE A 158 9.13 -9.11 -4.75
N TRP A 159 8.37 -9.52 -3.72
CA TRP A 159 8.64 -10.73 -2.95
C TRP A 159 7.37 -11.51 -2.59
N GLN A 160 7.53 -12.82 -2.39
CA GLN A 160 6.48 -13.68 -1.82
C GLN A 160 6.67 -13.79 -0.30
N ILE A 161 6.19 -12.77 0.42
CA ILE A 161 6.44 -12.61 1.85
C ILE A 161 5.88 -13.73 2.72
N ASP A 162 4.88 -14.46 2.26
CA ASP A 162 4.30 -15.62 2.94
C ASP A 162 5.15 -16.90 2.79
N GLN A 163 6.17 -16.88 1.92
CA GLN A 163 7.10 -17.98 1.68
C GLN A 163 8.52 -17.69 2.20
N GLY A 164 8.71 -16.61 2.95
CA GLY A 164 10.02 -16.21 3.47
C GLY A 164 11.02 -15.81 2.38
N GLN A 165 10.52 -15.36 1.22
CA GLN A 165 11.31 -14.76 0.13
C GLN A 165 11.19 -13.24 0.19
#